data_AF-A0A914UB20-F1
#
_entry.id   AF-A0A914UB20-F1
#
_cell.length_a   1.000
_cell.length_b   1.000
_cell.length_c   1.000
_cell.angle_alpha   90.00
_cell.angle_beta   90.00
_cell.angle_gamma   90.00
#
_symmetry.space_group_name_H-M   'P 1'
#
loop_
_entity.id
_entity.type
_entity.pdbx_description
1 polymer ?
#
loop_
_entity_poly.entity_id
_entity_poly.type
_entity_poly.pdbx_seq_one_letter_code
_entity_poly.pdbx_strand_id
1 'polypeptide(L)'
;NVAPIAGATAGERDLAADFWAQAKLDPMNQESLNIVTNSIFNVCLDLDPCPENKNIANEGQFILHGYGSNHAGLNRWYEHTIQLVVAIDGTNGLCIEHSVAEGIVIIKMAEHALRFEKEQRPKKQIASPKLKIKPRCLRWRVTPKMYEILGQQIAIFDELAGDLELVHTVFSDFGKEKIKSYRVSPDGFVQLSMQLAHYRMYNRVVSTYESASIRRFCMGRVDNIRSATPQALEWAKAMDSPKIPFKDKIRLFKEATIKQAMVTKENITGYGIDNHLCALSTICLEAAKKKEIPKQFEVFVDQLWYDTMRFPLSTSQVRI
;
A
#
# COMPACT_ATOMS: atom_id res chain seq x y z
N ASN A 1 5.73 10.20 -33.04
CA ASN A 1 5.79 10.20 -31.56
C ASN A 1 5.15 8.93 -31.03
N VAL A 2 5.82 8.24 -30.11
CA VAL A 2 5.25 7.07 -29.42
C VAL A 2 4.35 7.62 -28.31
N ALA A 3 3.07 7.24 -28.31
CA ALA A 3 2.15 7.65 -27.25
C ALA A 3 2.50 6.90 -25.95
N PRO A 4 2.54 7.57 -24.78
CA PRO A 4 2.87 6.93 -23.52
C PRO A 4 1.65 6.18 -22.95
N ILE A 5 1.27 5.06 -23.57
CA ILE A 5 0.06 4.29 -23.22
C ILE A 5 -0.02 3.92 -21.74
N ALA A 6 1.13 3.66 -21.12
CA ALA A 6 1.29 3.44 -19.69
C ALA A 6 0.62 4.50 -18.81
N GLY A 7 0.59 5.76 -19.25
CA GLY A 7 -0.05 6.85 -18.52
C GLY A 7 -1.55 6.64 -18.28
N ALA A 8 -2.21 5.81 -19.11
CA ALA A 8 -3.61 5.45 -18.89
C ALA A 8 -3.84 4.67 -17.58
N THR A 9 -2.79 4.08 -17.01
CA THR A 9 -2.84 3.29 -15.77
C THR A 9 -2.48 4.09 -14.51
N ALA A 10 -1.97 5.32 -14.66
CA ALA A 10 -1.28 6.05 -13.59
C ALA A 10 -2.18 7.02 -12.80
N GLY A 11 -3.34 7.41 -13.33
CA GLY A 11 -4.27 8.34 -12.69
C GLY A 11 -5.55 7.67 -12.18
N GLU A 12 -6.70 8.34 -12.36
CA GLU A 12 -7.99 7.91 -11.86
C GLU A 12 -8.52 6.64 -12.54
N ARG A 13 -9.23 5.82 -11.77
CA ARG A 13 -9.73 4.52 -12.21
C ARG A 13 -10.87 4.62 -13.24
N ASP A 14 -11.73 5.62 -13.11
CA ASP A 14 -12.85 5.84 -14.04
C ASP A 14 -12.34 6.30 -15.41
N LEU A 15 -11.39 7.25 -15.43
CA LEU A 15 -10.71 7.65 -16.66
C LEU A 15 -9.92 6.50 -17.31
N ALA A 16 -9.30 5.63 -16.50
CA ALA A 16 -8.64 4.44 -17.00
C ALA A 16 -9.65 3.49 -17.67
N ALA A 17 -10.82 3.27 -17.05
CA ALA A 17 -11.89 2.46 -17.62
C ALA A 17 -12.39 3.04 -18.95
N ASP A 18 -12.60 4.35 -19.03
CA ASP A 18 -13.00 5.05 -20.26
C ASP A 18 -11.93 4.92 -21.36
N PHE A 19 -10.65 5.09 -21.01
CA PHE A 19 -9.54 4.89 -21.94
C PHE A 19 -9.55 3.46 -22.51
N TRP A 20 -9.68 2.45 -21.66
CA TRP A 20 -9.70 1.06 -22.09
C TRP A 20 -10.95 0.70 -22.89
N ALA A 21 -12.10 1.30 -22.60
CA ALA A 21 -13.31 1.14 -23.41
C ALA A 21 -13.10 1.63 -24.85
N GLN A 22 -12.42 2.77 -25.04
CA GLN A 22 -12.05 3.27 -26.37
C GLN A 22 -10.96 2.43 -27.03
N ALA A 23 -9.90 2.08 -26.28
CA ALA A 23 -8.77 1.33 -26.80
C ALA A 23 -9.21 -0.03 -27.35
N LYS A 24 -10.13 -0.72 -26.65
CA LYS A 24 -10.67 -2.02 -27.04
C LYS A 24 -11.49 -2.00 -28.33
N LEU A 25 -11.83 -0.84 -28.90
CA LEU A 25 -12.50 -0.78 -30.20
C LEU A 25 -11.57 -1.18 -31.36
N ASP A 26 -10.25 -1.04 -31.20
CA ASP A 26 -9.27 -1.47 -32.22
C ASP A 26 -8.70 -2.86 -31.90
N PRO A 27 -8.75 -3.83 -32.83
CA PRO A 27 -8.24 -5.18 -32.60
C PRO A 27 -6.74 -5.26 -32.24
N MET A 28 -5.91 -4.33 -32.74
CA MET A 28 -4.47 -4.32 -32.44
C MET A 28 -4.23 -3.91 -30.98
N ASN A 29 -5.03 -2.98 -30.46
CA ASN A 29 -4.96 -2.58 -29.06
C ASN A 29 -5.43 -3.71 -28.14
N GLN A 30 -6.49 -4.42 -28.52
CA GLN A 30 -6.95 -5.60 -27.77
C GLN A 30 -5.86 -6.67 -27.67
N GLU A 31 -5.17 -6.97 -28.78
CA GLU A 31 -4.09 -7.94 -28.79
C GLU A 31 -2.93 -7.50 -27.87
N SER A 32 -2.49 -6.24 -27.98
CA SER A 32 -1.43 -5.70 -27.12
C SER A 32 -1.83 -5.71 -25.64
N LEU A 33 -3.05 -5.27 -25.32
CA LEU A 33 -3.58 -5.29 -23.95
C LEU A 33 -3.66 -6.72 -23.42
N ASN A 34 -4.14 -7.67 -24.21
CA ASN A 34 -4.20 -9.07 -23.81
C ASN A 34 -2.81 -9.64 -23.49
N ILE A 35 -1.77 -9.25 -24.22
CA ILE A 35 -0.40 -9.68 -23.91
C ILE A 35 0.07 -9.09 -22.58
N VAL A 36 -0.18 -7.80 -22.31
CA VAL A 36 0.20 -7.15 -21.05
C VAL A 36 -0.59 -7.70 -19.85
N THR A 37 -1.88 -7.95 -20.00
CA THR A 37 -2.70 -8.49 -18.91
C THR A 37 -2.33 -9.94 -18.57
N ASN A 38 -1.89 -10.73 -19.57
CA ASN A 38 -1.52 -12.13 -19.35
C ASN A 38 -0.01 -12.35 -19.14
N SER A 39 0.82 -11.30 -19.10
CA SER A 39 2.23 -11.47 -18.74
C SER A 39 2.38 -11.91 -17.29
N ILE A 40 3.47 -12.60 -16.97
CA ILE A 40 3.72 -13.13 -15.62
C ILE A 40 4.03 -11.99 -14.63
N PHE A 41 4.91 -11.09 -15.04
CA PHE A 41 5.28 -9.86 -14.35
C PHE A 41 5.93 -8.91 -15.37
N ASN A 42 6.06 -7.64 -15.02
CA ASN A 42 6.74 -6.64 -15.84
C ASN A 42 8.13 -6.35 -15.31
N VAL A 43 9.07 -6.08 -16.21
CA VAL A 43 10.39 -5.55 -15.88
C VAL A 43 10.52 -4.15 -16.48
N CYS A 44 10.64 -3.15 -15.62
CA CYS A 44 10.80 -1.76 -15.98
C CYS A 44 12.29 -1.43 -16.02
N LEU A 45 12.85 -1.35 -17.23
CA LEU A 45 14.24 -0.96 -17.45
C LEU A 45 14.31 0.56 -17.56
N ASP A 46 14.64 1.23 -16.46
CA ASP A 46 14.67 2.68 -16.39
C ASP A 46 16.05 3.22 -16.78
N LEU A 47 16.06 4.03 -17.83
CA LEU A 47 17.28 4.70 -18.30
C LEU A 47 17.50 6.05 -17.61
N ASP A 48 16.45 6.60 -17.00
CA ASP A 48 16.55 7.79 -16.17
C ASP A 48 17.05 7.37 -14.78
N PRO A 49 18.08 8.03 -14.23
CA PRO A 49 18.49 7.83 -12.84
C PRO A 49 17.45 8.45 -11.90
N CYS A 50 17.53 8.11 -10.61
CA CYS A 50 16.81 8.86 -9.58
C CYS A 50 17.20 10.35 -9.68
N PRO A 51 16.25 11.28 -9.91
CA PRO A 51 16.58 12.70 -10.12
C PRO A 51 17.16 13.36 -8.87
N GLU A 52 16.78 12.86 -7.70
CA GLU A 52 17.15 13.38 -6.40
C GLU A 52 18.38 12.67 -5.82
N ASN A 53 19.01 13.29 -4.82
CA ASN A 53 20.14 12.68 -4.11
C ASN A 53 19.76 11.29 -3.57
N LYS A 54 20.62 10.30 -3.83
CA LYS A 54 20.35 8.92 -3.42
C LYS A 54 20.22 8.77 -1.92
N ASN A 55 19.02 8.43 -1.50
CA ASN A 55 18.69 7.92 -0.18
C ASN A 55 17.45 7.02 -0.31
N ILE A 56 17.16 6.23 0.72
CA ILE A 56 16.09 5.22 0.69
C ILE A 56 14.71 5.84 0.42
N ALA A 57 14.45 7.07 0.88
CA ALA A 57 13.17 7.73 0.61
C ALA A 57 13.05 8.13 -0.86
N ASN A 58 14.10 8.71 -1.45
CA ASN A 58 14.11 9.09 -2.86
C ASN A 58 14.09 7.87 -3.79
N GLU A 59 14.81 6.81 -3.45
CA GLU A 59 14.72 5.52 -4.14
C GLU A 59 13.29 4.92 -4.02
N GLY A 60 12.65 5.04 -2.86
CA GLY A 60 11.27 4.64 -2.64
C GLY A 60 10.27 5.39 -3.53
N GLN A 61 10.40 6.71 -3.63
CA GLN A 61 9.61 7.56 -4.54
C GLN A 61 9.84 7.17 -6.01
N PHE A 62 11.09 6.94 -6.39
CA PHE A 62 11.44 6.48 -7.74
C PHE A 62 10.77 5.14 -8.09
N ILE A 63 10.80 4.17 -7.17
CA ILE A 63 10.14 2.87 -7.37
C ILE A 63 8.62 3.04 -7.45
N LEU A 64 8.05 3.91 -6.60
CA LEU A 64 6.61 4.08 -6.45
C LEU A 64 5.98 4.80 -7.66
N HIS A 65 6.52 5.95 -8.07
CA HIS A 65 5.95 6.80 -9.12
C HIS A 65 6.97 7.33 -10.12
N GLY A 66 8.24 6.91 -10.05
CA GLY A 66 9.25 7.27 -11.05
C GLY A 66 9.48 8.77 -11.22
N TYR A 67 9.12 9.58 -10.21
CA TYR A 67 9.12 11.05 -10.26
C TYR A 67 8.22 11.68 -11.34
N GLY A 68 7.11 11.03 -11.65
CA GLY A 68 6.11 11.59 -12.58
C GLY A 68 6.48 11.38 -14.04
N SER A 69 5.77 12.09 -14.91
CA SER A 69 5.70 11.84 -16.34
C SER A 69 6.94 12.27 -17.13
N ASN A 70 7.68 13.25 -16.59
CA ASN A 70 8.92 13.78 -17.17
C ASN A 70 10.16 12.92 -16.86
N HIS A 71 9.97 11.84 -16.09
CA HIS A 71 11.01 10.89 -15.69
C HIS A 71 10.54 9.45 -15.99
N ALA A 72 10.80 8.51 -15.08
CA ALA A 72 10.50 7.09 -15.28
C ALA A 72 9.03 6.70 -15.02
N GLY A 73 8.17 7.63 -14.58
CA GLY A 73 6.80 7.33 -14.16
C GLY A 73 5.92 6.71 -15.25
N LEU A 74 6.14 7.05 -16.53
CA LEU A 74 5.42 6.44 -17.66
C LEU A 74 6.09 5.15 -18.20
N ASN A 75 7.16 4.67 -17.57
CA ASN A 75 7.74 3.34 -17.83
C ASN A 75 7.20 2.31 -16.84
N ARG A 76 5.89 2.37 -16.56
CA ARG A 76 5.16 1.55 -15.59
C ARG A 76 3.82 1.12 -16.17
N TRP A 77 3.30 0.00 -15.70
CA TRP A 77 1.93 -0.44 -15.93
C TRP A 77 1.29 -0.74 -14.57
N TYR A 78 0.72 0.28 -13.93
CA TYR A 78 0.26 0.24 -12.54
C TYR A 78 -0.87 -0.76 -12.27
N GLU A 79 -1.57 -1.21 -13.31
CA GLU A 79 -2.57 -2.28 -13.22
C GLU A 79 -1.96 -3.68 -13.15
N HIS A 80 -0.64 -3.82 -13.36
CA HIS A 80 0.03 -5.11 -13.34
C HIS A 80 0.48 -5.46 -11.92
N THR A 81 0.20 -6.69 -11.49
CA THR A 81 0.40 -7.13 -10.10
C THR A 81 1.83 -6.93 -9.60
N ILE A 82 2.83 -7.29 -10.41
CA ILE A 82 4.23 -7.25 -10.04
C ILE A 82 5.03 -6.54 -11.14
N GLN A 83 5.69 -5.45 -10.77
CA GLN A 83 6.61 -4.73 -11.64
C GLN A 83 7.98 -4.65 -10.97
N LEU A 84 8.99 -5.25 -11.58
CA LEU A 84 10.38 -5.16 -11.16
C LEU A 84 11.02 -3.94 -11.80
N VAL A 85 11.33 -2.94 -10.98
CA VAL A 85 12.03 -1.72 -11.39
C VAL A 85 13.53 -1.96 -11.33
N VAL A 86 14.23 -1.64 -12.43
CA VAL A 86 15.69 -1.72 -12.56
C VAL A 86 16.18 -0.45 -13.26
N ALA A 87 16.70 0.50 -12.49
CA ALA A 87 17.25 1.74 -13.00
C ALA A 87 18.76 1.63 -13.32
N ILE A 88 19.22 2.45 -14.25
CA ILE A 88 20.63 2.52 -14.68
C ILE A 88 21.58 2.87 -13.55
N ASP A 89 21.11 3.63 -12.55
CA ASP A 89 21.90 4.03 -11.40
C ASP A 89 21.98 2.93 -10.32
N GLY A 90 21.25 1.82 -10.49
CA GLY A 90 21.17 0.72 -9.54
C GLY A 90 19.99 0.80 -8.58
N THR A 91 19.13 1.81 -8.64
CA THR A 91 17.85 1.83 -7.92
C THR A 91 17.00 0.66 -8.40
N ASN A 92 16.63 -0.24 -7.48
CA ASN A 92 15.87 -1.44 -7.82
C ASN A 92 14.83 -1.76 -6.74
N GLY A 93 13.69 -2.29 -7.17
CA GLY A 93 12.60 -2.59 -6.27
C GLY A 93 11.36 -3.14 -6.97
N LEU A 94 10.29 -3.32 -6.20
CA LEU A 94 9.01 -3.81 -6.70
C LEU A 94 7.94 -2.72 -6.56
N CYS A 95 7.27 -2.40 -7.66
CA CYS A 95 6.00 -1.68 -7.66
C CYS A 95 4.88 -2.71 -7.83
N ILE A 96 3.91 -2.70 -6.91
CA ILE A 96 2.98 -3.82 -6.71
C ILE A 96 1.55 -3.30 -6.70
N GLU A 97 0.66 -3.95 -7.44
CA GLU A 97 -0.78 -3.73 -7.34
C GLU A 97 -1.33 -4.52 -6.13
N HIS A 98 -2.00 -3.81 -5.22
CA HIS A 98 -2.27 -4.29 -3.85
C HIS A 98 -3.53 -5.18 -3.74
N SER A 99 -4.38 -5.23 -4.78
CA SER A 99 -5.62 -6.02 -4.75
C SER A 99 -5.38 -7.53 -4.66
N VAL A 100 -4.25 -8.03 -5.16
CA VAL A 100 -3.97 -9.48 -5.24
C VAL A 100 -3.43 -10.05 -3.93
N ALA A 101 -2.49 -9.36 -3.28
CA ALA A 101 -1.79 -9.89 -2.12
C ALA A 101 -1.28 -8.80 -1.17
N GLU A 102 -1.13 -9.18 0.11
CA GLU A 102 -0.49 -8.34 1.12
C GLU A 102 1.04 -8.36 0.98
N GLY A 103 1.70 -7.29 1.48
CA GLY A 103 3.15 -7.13 1.38
C GLY A 103 3.98 -8.32 1.86
N ILE A 104 3.53 -9.05 2.90
CA ILE A 104 4.25 -10.23 3.42
C ILE A 104 4.37 -11.37 2.41
N VAL A 105 3.40 -11.52 1.50
CA VAL A 105 3.45 -12.56 0.46
C VAL A 105 4.47 -12.17 -0.60
N ILE A 106 4.46 -10.90 -1.00
CA ILE A 106 5.36 -10.39 -2.04
C ILE A 106 6.81 -10.35 -1.57
N ILE A 107 7.06 -9.98 -0.31
CA ILE A 107 8.41 -9.99 0.27
C ILE A 107 8.99 -11.40 0.32
N LYS A 108 8.19 -12.40 0.73
CA LYS A 108 8.64 -13.80 0.70
C LYS A 108 9.00 -14.28 -0.71
N MET A 109 8.24 -13.85 -1.72
CA MET A 109 8.55 -14.12 -3.12
C MET A 109 9.87 -13.44 -3.53
N ALA A 110 10.04 -12.16 -3.22
CA ALA A 110 11.25 -11.39 -3.54
C ALA A 110 12.49 -11.99 -2.86
N GLU A 111 12.41 -12.32 -1.58
CA GLU A 111 13.50 -12.99 -0.86
C GLU A 111 13.86 -14.35 -1.46
N HIS A 112 12.86 -15.14 -1.87
CA HIS A 112 13.11 -16.41 -2.52
C HIS A 112 13.87 -16.21 -3.84
N ALA A 113 13.46 -15.25 -4.66
CA ALA A 113 14.15 -14.92 -5.90
C ALA A 113 15.60 -14.44 -5.65
N LEU A 114 15.82 -13.59 -4.65
CA LEU A 114 17.15 -13.12 -4.27
C LEU A 114 18.05 -14.25 -3.76
N ARG A 115 17.52 -15.14 -2.91
CA ARG A 115 18.26 -16.34 -2.46
C ARG A 115 18.63 -17.24 -3.63
N PHE A 116 17.67 -17.49 -4.53
CA PHE A 116 17.90 -18.29 -5.73
C PHE A 116 18.99 -17.68 -6.62
N GLU A 117 18.94 -16.37 -6.89
CA GLU A 117 19.96 -15.66 -7.68
C GLU A 117 21.36 -15.85 -7.06
N LYS A 118 21.48 -15.63 -5.74
CA LYS A 118 22.74 -15.78 -5.01
C LYS A 118 23.32 -17.20 -5.09
N GLU A 119 22.46 -18.22 -5.02
CA GLU A 119 22.85 -19.63 -5.12
C GLU A 119 23.26 -20.05 -6.54
N GLN A 120 22.65 -19.47 -7.57
CA GLN A 120 22.91 -19.83 -8.97
C GLN A 120 24.03 -19.01 -9.61
N ARG A 121 24.26 -17.76 -9.19
CA ARG A 121 25.32 -16.86 -9.70
C ARG A 121 26.71 -17.53 -9.84
N PRO A 122 27.24 -18.28 -8.84
CA PRO A 122 28.56 -18.90 -8.97
C PRO A 122 28.60 -20.08 -9.95
N LYS A 123 27.46 -20.73 -10.23
CA LYS A 123 27.40 -21.96 -11.02
C LYS A 123 27.60 -21.74 -12.52
N LYS A 124 27.63 -20.48 -12.99
CA LYS A 124 27.81 -20.08 -14.40
C LYS A 124 27.13 -21.04 -15.39
N GLN A 125 25.87 -21.41 -15.14
CA GLN A 125 25.10 -22.22 -16.07
C GLN A 125 24.73 -21.36 -17.28
N ILE A 126 25.70 -21.13 -18.17
CA ILE A 126 25.48 -20.49 -19.46
C ILE A 126 24.88 -21.57 -20.37
N ALA A 127 23.61 -21.88 -20.15
CA ALA A 127 22.86 -22.65 -21.11
C ALA A 127 22.70 -21.78 -22.36
N SER A 128 23.20 -22.25 -23.50
CA SER A 128 22.86 -21.61 -24.77
C SER A 128 21.34 -21.66 -24.94
N PRO A 129 20.68 -20.54 -25.29
CA PRO A 129 19.23 -20.53 -25.42
C PRO A 129 18.82 -21.55 -26.49
N LYS A 130 18.00 -22.53 -26.10
CA LYS A 130 17.49 -23.56 -27.01
C LYS A 130 16.59 -22.95 -28.11
N LEU A 131 16.02 -21.77 -27.84
CA LEU A 131 15.15 -21.04 -28.73
C LEU A 131 15.65 -19.59 -28.87
N LYS A 132 15.85 -19.13 -30.11
CA LYS A 132 16.13 -17.72 -30.40
C LYS A 132 14.80 -16.98 -30.61
N ILE A 133 14.22 -16.50 -29.53
CA ILE A 133 13.00 -15.68 -29.57
C ILE A 133 13.42 -14.21 -29.70
N LYS A 134 12.84 -13.48 -30.65
CA LYS A 134 12.97 -12.02 -30.72
C LYS A 134 11.81 -11.39 -29.93
N PRO A 135 12.07 -10.45 -28.99
CA PRO A 135 11.02 -9.74 -28.30
C PRO A 135 10.09 -9.04 -29.31
N ARG A 136 8.77 -9.16 -29.10
CA ARG A 136 7.75 -8.50 -29.91
C ARG A 136 7.43 -7.14 -29.29
N CYS A 137 7.65 -6.06 -30.05
CA CYS A 137 7.17 -4.74 -29.67
C CYS A 137 5.64 -4.71 -29.75
N LEU A 138 4.98 -4.37 -28.64
CA LEU A 138 3.55 -4.11 -28.60
C LEU A 138 3.25 -2.79 -29.34
N ARG A 139 2.12 -2.75 -30.04
CA ARG A 139 1.73 -1.60 -30.88
C ARG A 139 0.34 -1.14 -30.50
N TRP A 140 0.12 0.16 -30.60
CA TRP A 140 -1.12 0.81 -30.20
C TRP A 140 -1.57 1.82 -31.25
N ARG A 141 -2.87 1.86 -31.51
CA ARG A 141 -3.56 2.88 -32.29
C ARG A 141 -4.33 3.77 -31.33
N VAL A 142 -3.94 5.03 -31.28
CA VAL A 142 -4.50 6.01 -30.33
C VAL A 142 -5.33 7.01 -31.11
N THR A 143 -6.60 7.12 -30.74
CA THR A 143 -7.52 8.10 -31.33
C THR A 143 -7.38 9.46 -30.64
N PRO A 144 -7.87 10.57 -31.24
CA PRO A 144 -7.88 11.87 -30.56
C PRO A 144 -8.55 11.86 -29.18
N LYS A 145 -9.66 11.12 -29.05
CA LYS A 145 -10.37 10.90 -27.77
C LYS A 145 -9.47 10.24 -26.72
N MET A 146 -8.70 9.22 -27.12
CA MET A 146 -7.77 8.54 -26.22
C MET A 146 -6.61 9.46 -25.80
N TYR A 147 -6.12 10.33 -26.69
CA TYR A 147 -5.09 11.32 -26.33
C TYR A 147 -5.61 12.34 -25.31
N GLU A 148 -6.86 12.77 -25.42
CA GLU A 148 -7.49 13.67 -24.44
C GLU A 148 -7.53 13.03 -23.05
N ILE A 149 -8.03 11.79 -22.95
CA ILE A 149 -8.07 11.04 -21.68
C ILE A 149 -6.66 10.81 -21.14
N LEU A 150 -5.71 10.45 -22.00
CA LEU A 150 -4.32 10.23 -21.60
C LEU A 150 -3.67 11.50 -21.03
N GLY A 151 -3.96 12.67 -21.63
CA GLY A 151 -3.50 13.95 -21.11
C GLY A 151 -4.05 14.25 -19.70
N GLN A 152 -5.34 13.98 -19.47
CA GLN A 152 -5.96 14.12 -18.15
C GLN A 152 -5.32 13.18 -17.12
N GLN A 153 -5.13 11.90 -17.49
CA GLN A 153 -4.50 10.92 -16.61
C GLN A 153 -3.08 11.30 -16.20
N ILE A 154 -2.28 11.79 -17.15
CA ILE A 154 -0.90 12.21 -16.89
C ILE A 154 -0.85 13.45 -16.00
N ALA A 155 -1.75 14.42 -16.22
CA ALA A 155 -1.82 15.61 -15.37
C ALA A 155 -2.16 15.26 -13.91
N ILE A 156 -3.14 14.39 -13.70
CA ILE A 156 -3.51 13.89 -12.36
C ILE A 156 -2.34 13.12 -11.73
N PHE A 157 -1.68 12.26 -12.50
CA PHE A 157 -0.53 11.49 -12.03
C PHE A 157 0.62 12.40 -11.56
N ASP A 158 0.93 13.45 -12.32
CA ASP A 158 1.98 14.40 -11.96
C ASP A 158 1.63 15.21 -10.71
N GLU A 159 0.36 15.60 -10.53
CA GLU A 159 -0.11 16.24 -9.31
C GLU A 159 0.08 15.32 -8.09
N LEU A 160 -0.36 14.06 -8.19
CA LEU A 160 -0.22 13.07 -7.12
C LEU A 160 1.25 12.75 -6.80
N ALA A 161 2.10 12.63 -7.83
CA ALA A 161 3.53 12.40 -7.66
C ALA A 161 4.23 13.60 -7.00
N GLY A 162 3.76 14.82 -7.28
CA GLY A 162 4.28 16.05 -6.68
C GLY A 162 3.81 16.32 -5.24
N ASP A 163 2.65 15.80 -4.85
CA ASP A 163 2.08 15.98 -3.50
C ASP A 163 2.63 14.98 -2.45
N LEU A 164 3.29 13.90 -2.90
CA LEU A 164 3.80 12.88 -1.99
C LEU A 164 5.06 13.33 -1.24
N GLU A 165 4.98 13.38 0.09
CA GLU A 165 6.15 13.45 0.97
C GLU A 165 6.48 12.07 1.55
N LEU A 166 7.66 11.56 1.22
CA LEU A 166 8.18 10.30 1.78
C LEU A 166 9.41 10.56 2.63
N VAL A 167 9.36 10.14 3.90
CA VAL A 167 10.47 10.22 4.85
C VAL A 167 10.86 8.82 5.30
N HIS A 168 12.15 8.50 5.21
CA HIS A 168 12.72 7.26 5.74
C HIS A 168 13.53 7.55 7.01
N THR A 169 13.16 6.89 8.11
CA THR A 169 13.83 7.05 9.41
C THR A 169 14.36 5.72 9.91
N VAL A 170 15.65 5.68 10.29
CA VAL A 170 16.26 4.51 10.95
C VAL A 170 16.36 4.78 12.44
N PHE A 171 15.55 4.07 13.23
CA PHE A 171 15.65 4.09 14.69
C PHE A 171 16.70 3.07 15.15
N SER A 172 17.81 3.53 15.74
CA SER A 172 18.96 2.69 16.10
C SER A 172 19.25 2.59 17.60
N ASP A 173 18.52 3.32 18.45
CA ASP A 173 18.77 3.35 19.90
C ASP A 173 18.49 2.00 20.57
N PHE A 174 17.46 1.29 20.10
CA PHE A 174 17.11 -0.06 20.54
C PHE A 174 16.18 -0.75 19.55
N GLY A 175 15.98 -2.05 19.75
CA GLY A 175 15.05 -2.85 18.95
C GLY A 175 14.16 -3.76 19.78
N LYS A 176 13.59 -4.76 19.11
CA LYS A 176 12.61 -5.71 19.67
C LYS A 176 13.06 -6.38 20.97
N GLU A 177 14.34 -6.67 21.14
CA GLU A 177 14.86 -7.37 22.32
C GLU A 177 14.78 -6.51 23.58
N LYS A 178 15.05 -5.19 23.46
CA LYS A 178 14.87 -4.26 24.58
C LYS A 178 13.40 -4.14 24.96
N ILE A 179 12.51 -4.00 23.98
CA ILE A 179 11.06 -3.87 24.22
C ILE A 179 10.52 -5.12 24.92
N LYS A 180 10.92 -6.32 24.46
CA LYS A 180 10.54 -7.59 25.08
C LYS A 180 11.03 -7.71 26.52
N SER A 181 12.19 -7.13 26.88
CA SER A 181 12.67 -7.13 28.28
C SER A 181 11.71 -6.44 29.24
N TYR A 182 10.86 -5.54 28.74
CA TYR A 182 9.79 -4.88 29.49
C TYR A 182 8.47 -5.67 29.51
N ARG A 183 8.43 -6.86 28.92
CA ARG A 183 7.24 -7.71 28.74
C ARG A 183 6.14 -7.04 27.91
N VAL A 184 6.54 -6.24 26.91
CA VAL A 184 5.65 -5.55 25.98
C VAL A 184 5.85 -6.13 24.57
N SER A 185 4.77 -6.23 23.78
CA SER A 185 4.88 -6.60 22.37
C SER A 185 5.62 -5.48 21.60
N PRO A 186 6.67 -5.80 20.80
CA PRO A 186 7.35 -4.81 19.96
C PRO A 186 6.40 -4.02 19.06
N ASP A 187 5.41 -4.72 18.51
CA ASP A 187 4.39 -4.15 17.63
C ASP A 187 3.49 -3.15 18.38
N GLY A 188 2.90 -3.58 19.50
CA GLY A 188 2.07 -2.70 20.32
C GLY A 188 2.83 -1.52 20.93
N PHE A 189 4.13 -1.68 21.21
CA PHE A 189 4.99 -0.57 21.63
C PHE A 189 5.10 0.51 20.55
N VAL A 190 5.35 0.11 19.29
CA VAL A 190 5.49 1.04 18.16
C VAL A 190 4.14 1.69 17.83
N GLN A 191 3.04 0.93 17.84
CA GLN A 191 1.69 1.46 17.66
C GLN A 191 1.35 2.56 18.67
N LEU A 192 1.59 2.30 19.96
CA LEU A 192 1.39 3.32 20.99
C LEU A 192 2.35 4.51 20.82
N SER A 193 3.59 4.28 20.43
CA SER A 193 4.53 5.37 20.15
C SER A 193 4.03 6.29 19.03
N MET A 194 3.40 5.74 17.98
CA MET A 194 2.75 6.54 16.93
C MET A 194 1.53 7.30 17.46
N GLN A 195 0.71 6.71 18.32
CA GLN A 195 -0.41 7.42 18.98
C GLN A 195 0.09 8.61 19.82
N LEU A 196 1.18 8.41 20.59
CA LEU A 196 1.79 9.47 21.38
C LEU A 196 2.38 10.57 20.49
N ALA A 197 3.07 10.21 19.41
CA ALA A 197 3.62 11.17 18.45
C ALA A 197 2.51 12.03 17.82
N HIS A 198 1.44 11.41 17.35
CA HIS A 198 0.28 12.13 16.80
C HIS A 198 -0.37 13.03 17.86
N TYR A 199 -0.53 12.54 19.10
CA TYR A 199 -1.07 13.35 20.20
C TYR A 199 -0.18 14.54 20.53
N ARG A 200 1.15 14.39 20.52
CA ARG A 200 2.09 15.51 20.74
C ARG A 200 2.00 16.59 19.66
N MET A 201 1.78 16.19 18.42
CA MET A 201 1.69 17.14 17.30
C MET A 201 0.33 17.85 17.22
N TYR A 202 -0.77 17.14 17.51
CA TYR A 202 -2.12 17.62 17.21
C TYR A 202 -3.07 17.67 18.41
N ASN A 203 -2.60 17.30 19.60
CA ASN A 203 -3.37 17.24 20.86
C ASN A 203 -4.65 16.38 20.76
N ARG A 204 -4.64 15.36 19.90
CA ARG A 204 -5.73 14.40 19.72
C ARG A 204 -5.21 13.08 19.16
N VAL A 205 -5.94 12.00 19.44
CA VAL A 205 -5.83 10.74 18.68
C VAL A 205 -6.83 10.77 17.52
N VAL A 206 -6.57 9.96 16.50
CA VAL A 206 -7.40 9.87 15.29
C VAL A 206 -7.73 8.43 14.99
N SER A 207 -8.82 8.18 14.27
CA SER A 207 -9.13 6.84 13.77
C SER A 207 -7.90 6.28 13.05
N THR A 208 -7.37 5.18 13.56
CA THR A 208 -6.09 4.61 13.14
C THR A 208 -6.34 3.23 12.58
N TYR A 209 -5.77 2.97 11.40
CA TYR A 209 -5.75 1.66 10.77
C TYR A 209 -4.42 0.94 11.04
N GLU A 210 -4.50 -0.31 11.46
CA GLU A 210 -3.38 -1.25 11.46
C GLU A 210 -3.80 -2.58 10.85
N SER A 211 -3.07 -3.05 9.85
CA SER A 211 -3.38 -4.30 9.15
C SER A 211 -3.22 -5.53 10.07
N ALA A 212 -4.31 -6.27 10.32
CA ALA A 212 -4.30 -7.57 10.99
C ALA A 212 -4.50 -8.71 10.01
N SER A 213 -3.48 -9.54 9.78
CA SER A 213 -3.62 -10.73 8.94
C SER A 213 -4.60 -11.75 9.54
N ILE A 214 -5.67 -12.04 8.81
CA ILE A 214 -6.68 -13.08 9.14
C ILE A 214 -6.51 -14.35 8.30
N ARG A 215 -5.33 -14.57 7.71
CA ARG A 215 -4.95 -15.75 6.90
C ARG A 215 -5.11 -17.12 7.58
N ARG A 216 -5.50 -17.17 8.86
CA ARG A 216 -5.90 -18.41 9.53
C ARG A 216 -7.25 -18.94 9.04
N PHE A 217 -8.05 -18.07 8.44
CA PHE A 217 -9.31 -18.44 7.79
C PHE A 217 -9.11 -18.65 6.29
N CYS A 218 -9.98 -19.45 5.68
CA CYS A 218 -9.98 -19.66 4.23
C CYS A 218 -10.14 -18.32 3.50
N MET A 219 -9.30 -18.06 2.50
CA MET A 219 -9.28 -16.80 1.74
C MET A 219 -9.06 -15.53 2.60
N GLY A 220 -8.62 -15.68 3.86
CA GLY A 220 -8.42 -14.57 4.77
C GLY A 220 -7.36 -13.60 4.28
N ARG A 221 -7.72 -12.32 4.18
CA ARG A 221 -6.82 -11.20 3.88
C ARG A 221 -6.42 -10.50 5.18
N VAL A 222 -6.98 -9.31 5.41
CA VAL A 222 -6.73 -8.48 6.58
C VAL A 222 -8.03 -8.01 7.21
N ASP A 223 -7.96 -7.71 8.51
CA ASP A 223 -8.93 -6.91 9.25
C ASP A 223 -8.20 -5.71 9.87
N ASN A 224 -8.90 -4.82 10.57
CA ASN A 224 -8.33 -3.56 11.09
C ASN A 224 -8.16 -3.54 12.62
N ILE A 225 -6.92 -3.46 13.09
CA ILE A 225 -6.62 -3.16 14.50
C ILE A 225 -6.74 -1.64 14.72
N ARG A 226 -7.73 -1.24 15.52
CA ARG A 226 -7.93 0.18 15.86
C ARG A 226 -7.06 0.59 17.05
N SER A 227 -5.84 1.07 16.76
CA SER A 227 -4.84 1.44 17.79
C SER A 227 -5.21 2.66 18.65
N ALA A 228 -6.13 3.51 18.18
CA ALA A 228 -6.60 4.71 18.89
C ALA A 228 -7.64 4.36 19.98
N THR A 229 -7.22 3.59 20.98
CA THR A 229 -8.07 3.15 22.09
C THR A 229 -8.20 4.23 23.17
N PRO A 230 -9.25 4.20 24.01
CA PRO A 230 -9.34 5.09 25.17
C PRO A 230 -8.10 5.03 26.08
N GLN A 231 -7.52 3.83 26.27
CA GLN A 231 -6.31 3.63 27.06
C GLN A 231 -5.09 4.29 26.42
N ALA A 232 -4.96 4.22 25.08
CA ALA A 232 -3.90 4.93 24.36
C ALA A 232 -4.03 6.45 24.53
N LEU A 233 -5.26 6.99 24.45
CA LEU A 233 -5.53 8.42 24.66
C LEU A 233 -5.20 8.86 26.09
N GLU A 234 -5.64 8.12 27.11
CA GLU A 234 -5.38 8.46 28.51
C GLU A 234 -3.88 8.40 28.85
N TRP A 235 -3.16 7.41 28.32
CA TRP A 235 -1.71 7.37 28.45
C TRP A 235 -1.03 8.54 27.72
N ALA A 236 -1.45 8.86 26.47
CA ALA A 236 -0.86 9.95 25.69
C ALA A 236 -1.03 11.31 26.38
N LYS A 237 -2.22 11.59 26.93
CA LYS A 237 -2.48 12.79 27.76
C LYS A 237 -1.55 12.88 28.97
N ALA A 238 -1.32 11.75 29.64
CA ALA A 238 -0.54 11.71 30.87
C ALA A 238 0.98 11.79 30.63
N MET A 239 1.46 11.29 29.49
CA MET A 239 2.90 11.07 29.26
C MET A 239 3.73 12.35 29.37
N ASP A 240 3.25 13.47 28.86
CA ASP A 240 3.95 14.76 28.89
C ASP A 240 3.45 15.72 29.98
N SER A 241 2.43 15.31 30.75
CA SER A 241 1.92 16.14 31.84
C SER A 241 2.92 16.22 33.00
N PRO A 242 3.29 17.43 33.48
CA PRO A 242 4.14 17.59 34.65
C PRO A 242 3.39 17.27 35.95
N LYS A 243 2.06 17.25 35.92
CA LYS A 243 1.20 17.02 37.08
C LYS A 243 1.05 15.54 37.44
N ILE A 244 1.35 14.65 36.49
CA ILE A 244 1.18 13.20 36.67
C ILE A 244 2.52 12.56 37.07
N PRO A 245 2.59 11.87 38.22
CA PRO A 245 3.80 11.15 38.62
C PRO A 245 4.26 10.12 37.58
N PHE A 246 5.57 9.93 37.45
CA PHE A 246 6.14 8.98 36.49
C PHE A 246 5.63 7.54 36.68
N LYS A 247 5.37 7.14 37.94
CA LYS A 247 4.76 5.83 38.27
C LYS A 247 3.39 5.64 37.60
N ASP A 248 2.57 6.68 37.56
CA ASP A 248 1.25 6.63 36.93
C ASP A 248 1.33 6.62 35.41
N LYS A 249 2.31 7.34 34.83
CA LYS A 249 2.61 7.26 33.39
C LYS A 249 2.96 5.83 32.97
N ILE A 250 3.79 5.13 33.76
CA ILE A 250 4.13 3.71 33.52
C ILE A 250 2.89 2.81 33.65
N ARG A 251 2.04 3.04 34.66
CA ARG A 251 0.81 2.27 34.85
C ARG A 251 -0.12 2.41 33.64
N LEU A 252 -0.39 3.63 33.21
CA LEU A 252 -1.23 3.92 32.04
C LEU A 252 -0.64 3.34 30.75
N PHE A 253 0.69 3.42 30.58
CA PHE A 253 1.37 2.77 29.45
C PHE A 253 1.10 1.26 29.43
N LYS A 254 1.24 0.59 30.57
CA LYS A 254 0.97 -0.86 30.68
C LYS A 254 -0.49 -1.17 30.33
N GLU A 255 -1.45 -0.41 30.84
CA GLU A 255 -2.87 -0.58 30.51
C GLU A 255 -3.12 -0.44 29.00
N ALA A 256 -2.52 0.57 28.36
CA ALA A 256 -2.59 0.76 26.91
C ALA A 256 -1.97 -0.43 26.13
N THR A 257 -0.80 -0.93 26.56
CA THR A 257 -0.16 -2.08 25.89
C THR A 257 -0.99 -3.36 26.00
N ILE A 258 -1.63 -3.60 27.15
CA ILE A 258 -2.51 -4.76 27.35
C ILE A 258 -3.75 -4.61 26.45
N LYS A 259 -4.34 -3.41 26.37
CA LYS A 259 -5.49 -3.18 25.49
C LYS A 259 -5.12 -3.36 24.02
N GLN A 260 -4.00 -2.82 23.55
CA GLN A 260 -3.53 -3.05 22.18
C GLN A 260 -3.40 -4.55 21.89
N ALA A 261 -2.76 -5.31 22.77
CA ALA A 261 -2.60 -6.75 22.60
C ALA A 261 -3.95 -7.50 22.56
N MET A 262 -4.94 -7.06 23.35
CA MET A 262 -6.30 -7.61 23.29
C MET A 262 -6.96 -7.35 21.93
N VAL A 263 -6.95 -6.10 21.44
CA VAL A 263 -7.53 -5.73 20.14
C VAL A 263 -6.84 -6.49 19.01
N THR A 264 -5.51 -6.53 19.01
CA THR A 264 -4.73 -7.34 18.06
C THR A 264 -5.18 -8.80 18.06
N LYS A 265 -5.36 -9.41 19.24
CA LYS A 265 -5.81 -10.80 19.36
C LYS A 265 -7.22 -10.97 18.78
N GLU A 266 -8.16 -10.10 19.15
CA GLU A 266 -9.54 -10.10 18.66
C GLU A 266 -9.55 -10.09 17.12
N ASN A 267 -8.88 -9.12 16.48
CA ASN A 267 -8.82 -8.99 15.02
C ASN A 267 -8.20 -10.21 14.34
N ILE A 268 -7.02 -10.68 14.77
CA ILE A 268 -6.39 -11.84 14.11
C ILE A 268 -7.23 -13.11 14.30
N THR A 269 -8.08 -13.19 15.33
CA THR A 269 -9.04 -14.28 15.56
C THR A 269 -10.41 -14.07 14.92
N GLY A 270 -10.59 -13.02 14.10
CA GLY A 270 -11.84 -12.77 13.36
C GLY A 270 -12.95 -12.14 14.21
N TYR A 271 -12.63 -11.60 15.38
CA TYR A 271 -13.56 -10.88 16.26
C TYR A 271 -13.41 -9.35 16.15
N GLY A 272 -12.64 -8.86 15.18
CA GLY A 272 -12.62 -7.44 14.86
C GLY A 272 -13.93 -6.99 14.22
N ILE A 273 -14.15 -5.67 14.23
CA ILE A 273 -15.45 -5.09 13.86
C ILE A 273 -15.49 -4.59 12.42
N ASP A 274 -14.35 -4.17 11.84
CA ASP A 274 -14.34 -3.40 10.60
C ASP A 274 -14.85 -4.21 9.40
N ASN A 275 -14.36 -5.43 9.20
CA ASN A 275 -14.88 -6.31 8.14
C ASN A 275 -16.36 -6.65 8.33
N HIS A 276 -16.80 -6.89 9.57
CA HIS A 276 -18.20 -7.19 9.86
C HIS A 276 -19.11 -5.99 9.56
N LEU A 277 -18.74 -4.80 10.04
CA LEU A 277 -19.49 -3.58 9.79
C LEU A 277 -19.49 -3.20 8.30
N CYS A 278 -18.37 -3.39 7.59
CA CYS A 278 -18.30 -3.19 6.14
C CYS A 278 -19.23 -4.14 5.38
N ALA A 279 -19.29 -5.41 5.78
CA ALA A 279 -20.22 -6.38 5.20
C ALA A 279 -21.69 -5.97 5.44
N LEU A 280 -22.03 -5.58 6.68
CA LEU A 280 -23.38 -5.10 7.01
C LEU A 280 -23.75 -3.83 6.24
N SER A 281 -22.82 -2.88 6.12
CA SER A 281 -23.01 -1.64 5.34
C SER A 281 -23.27 -1.96 3.86
N THR A 282 -22.49 -2.87 3.29
CA THR A 282 -22.65 -3.30 1.89
C THR A 282 -23.99 -4.01 1.66
N ILE A 283 -24.35 -4.96 2.52
CA ILE A 283 -25.64 -5.67 2.45
C ILE A 283 -26.81 -4.68 2.59
N CYS A 284 -26.71 -3.73 3.52
CA CYS A 284 -27.72 -2.69 3.73
C CYS A 284 -27.89 -1.80 2.48
N LEU A 285 -26.77 -1.37 1.88
CA LEU A 285 -26.77 -0.61 0.64
C LEU A 285 -27.43 -1.39 -0.51
N GLU A 286 -27.09 -2.67 -0.68
CA GLU A 286 -27.70 -3.51 -1.71
C GLU A 286 -29.20 -3.73 -1.50
N ALA A 287 -29.62 -4.03 -0.27
CA ALA A 287 -31.03 -4.21 0.08
C ALA A 287 -31.84 -2.94 -0.20
N ALA A 288 -31.28 -1.77 0.11
CA ALA A 288 -31.90 -0.48 -0.19
C ALA A 288 -32.01 -0.24 -1.71
N LYS A 289 -30.94 -0.53 -2.47
CA LYS A 289 -30.95 -0.45 -3.96
C LYS A 289 -32.00 -1.38 -4.58
N LYS A 290 -32.18 -2.58 -4.02
CA LYS A 290 -33.18 -3.57 -4.44
C LYS A 290 -34.60 -3.28 -3.93
N LYS A 291 -34.78 -2.24 -3.10
CA LYS A 291 -36.05 -1.88 -2.44
C LYS A 291 -36.59 -2.96 -1.49
N GLU A 292 -35.72 -3.82 -0.96
CA GLU A 292 -36.06 -4.79 0.09
C GLU A 292 -36.23 -4.08 1.45
N ILE A 293 -35.50 -2.98 1.64
CA ILE A 293 -35.67 -2.03 2.75
C ILE A 293 -35.86 -0.61 2.18
N PRO A 294 -36.57 0.29 2.88
CA PRO A 294 -36.93 1.61 2.32
C PRO A 294 -35.73 2.57 2.17
N LYS A 295 -34.75 2.48 3.07
CA LYS A 295 -33.51 3.28 3.06
C LYS A 295 -32.41 2.52 3.82
N GLN A 296 -31.17 2.96 3.65
CA GLN A 296 -30.06 2.47 4.47
C GLN A 296 -30.29 2.80 5.95
N PHE A 297 -29.76 1.95 6.84
CA PHE A 297 -29.79 2.22 8.28
C PHE A 297 -28.95 3.45 8.62
N GLU A 298 -29.47 4.26 9.55
CA GLU A 298 -28.91 5.57 9.88
C GLU A 298 -27.44 5.50 10.29
N VAL A 299 -27.07 4.43 11.02
CA VAL A 299 -25.68 4.18 11.43
C VAL A 299 -24.66 4.15 10.28
N PHE A 300 -25.06 3.80 9.05
CA PHE A 300 -24.14 3.72 7.90
C PHE A 300 -24.11 4.98 7.03
N VAL A 301 -25.01 5.93 7.29
CA VAL A 301 -25.08 7.21 6.58
C VAL A 301 -24.82 8.41 7.49
N ASP A 302 -24.66 8.17 8.79
CA ASP A 302 -24.28 9.16 9.80
C ASP A 302 -22.84 9.66 9.60
N GLN A 303 -22.57 10.92 9.95
CA GLN A 303 -21.22 11.50 9.86
C GLN A 303 -20.18 10.69 10.66
N LEU A 304 -20.58 10.12 11.79
CA LEU A 304 -19.72 9.30 12.64
C LEU A 304 -19.20 8.06 11.92
N TRP A 305 -19.98 7.48 11.00
CA TRP A 305 -19.53 6.36 10.17
C TRP A 305 -18.38 6.77 9.27
N TYR A 306 -18.54 7.89 8.55
CA TYR A 306 -17.49 8.43 7.69
C TYR A 306 -16.23 8.78 8.47
N ASP A 307 -16.38 9.38 9.65
CA ASP A 307 -15.24 9.71 10.52
C ASP A 307 -14.55 8.46 11.07
N THR A 308 -15.33 7.41 11.35
CA THR A 308 -14.82 6.10 11.83
C THR A 308 -14.06 5.34 10.73
N MET A 309 -14.48 5.49 9.48
CA MET A 309 -13.90 4.83 8.31
C MET A 309 -12.83 5.67 7.59
N ARG A 310 -12.61 6.91 8.02
CA ARG A 310 -11.48 7.75 7.62
C ARG A 310 -10.29 7.44 8.52
N PHE A 311 -9.15 7.08 7.95
CA PHE A 311 -7.94 6.72 8.71
C PHE A 311 -6.78 7.69 8.46
N PRO A 312 -6.72 8.85 9.14
CA PRO A 312 -5.59 9.78 9.00
C PRO A 312 -4.24 9.16 9.37
N LEU A 313 -4.24 8.13 10.22
CA LEU A 313 -3.06 7.32 10.50
C LEU A 313 -3.33 5.90 10.00
N SER A 314 -2.69 5.50 8.89
CA SER A 314 -2.77 4.14 8.34
C SER A 314 -1.40 3.48 8.40
N THR A 315 -1.34 2.32 9.04
CA THR A 315 -0.08 1.69 9.44
C THR A 315 -0.09 0.20 9.13
N SER A 316 1.11 -0.37 8.96
CA SER A 316 1.28 -1.81 8.85
C SER A 316 2.66 -2.20 9.38
N GLN A 317 2.75 -3.40 9.95
CA GLN A 317 4.02 -4.03 10.26
C GLN A 317 4.39 -5.01 9.15
N VAL A 318 5.51 -4.72 8.49
CA VAL A 318 6.09 -5.59 7.47
C VAL A 318 7.38 -6.18 8.02
N ARG A 319 7.36 -7.48 8.35
CA ARG A 319 8.55 -8.18 8.86
C ARG A 319 9.37 -8.69 7.68
N ILE A 320 10.62 -8.24 7.63
CA ILE A 320 11.71 -8.79 6.82
C ILE A 320 12.49 -9.76 7.71
#